data_AF-A0A1F9CH97-F1
#
_entry.id   AF-A0A1F9CH97-F1
#
_cell.length_a   1.000
_cell.length_b   1.000
_cell.length_c   1.000
_cell.angle_alpha   90.00
_cell.angle_beta   90.00
_cell.angle_gamma   90.00
#
_symmetry.space_group_name_H-M   'P 1'
#
loop_
_entity.id
_entity.type
_entity.pdbx_description
1 polymer ?
#
loop_
_entity_poly.entity_id
_entity_poly.type
_entity_poly.pdbx_seq_one_letter_code
_entity_poly.pdbx_strand_id
1 'polypeptide(L)'
;MNYGGKVTSANMQTFLVKGDKTFFMFAPQMSHSVMKMGRKCEDCHGTETMRQVQKGNVSLTWLEEGKVMNLKGVIPVVDGVDYQCVYQDFKEGKWIPIKNPSKPIYHYPAFGKPLTKEQLDKLAERMGRK
;
A
#
# COMPACT_ATOMS: atom_id res chain seq x y z
N MET A 1 -7.38 -1.08 5.02
CA MET A 1 -8.30 -1.89 4.19
C MET A 1 -9.69 -1.89 4.81
N ASN A 2 -10.71 -2.42 4.11
CA ASN A 2 -12.04 -2.63 4.67
C ASN A 2 -12.14 -4.04 5.27
N TYR A 3 -12.50 -4.12 6.54
CA TYR A 3 -12.80 -5.37 7.22
C TYR A 3 -14.08 -5.21 8.04
N GLY A 4 -15.10 -6.02 7.76
CA GLY A 4 -16.40 -5.92 8.43
C GLY A 4 -17.08 -4.55 8.29
N GLY A 5 -16.85 -3.83 7.18
CA GLY A 5 -17.41 -2.49 6.94
C GLY A 5 -16.62 -1.34 7.56
N LYS A 6 -15.51 -1.63 8.24
CA LYS A 6 -14.69 -0.62 8.94
C LYS A 6 -13.32 -0.48 8.29
N VAL A 7 -12.75 0.73 8.39
CA VAL A 7 -11.35 0.97 8.04
C VAL A 7 -10.48 0.30 9.11
N THR A 8 -9.60 -0.60 8.69
CA THR A 8 -8.72 -1.36 9.59
C THR A 8 -7.31 -1.46 9.00
N SER A 9 -6.31 -1.58 9.88
CA SER A 9 -4.92 -1.83 9.51
C SER A 9 -4.78 -3.15 8.73
N ALA A 10 -3.82 -3.17 7.81
CA ALA A 10 -3.55 -4.31 6.96
C ALA A 10 -2.04 -4.57 6.90
N ASN A 11 -1.68 -5.84 6.84
CA ASN A 11 -0.36 -6.24 6.40
C ASN A 11 -0.35 -6.32 4.87
N MET A 12 0.77 -5.93 4.28
CA MET A 12 1.01 -6.02 2.86
C MET A 12 2.22 -6.93 2.62
N GLN A 13 2.10 -7.83 1.67
CA GLN A 13 3.23 -8.60 1.16
C GLN A 13 3.22 -8.60 -0.36
N THR A 14 4.40 -8.53 -0.96
CA THR A 14 4.59 -8.67 -2.40
C THR A 14 5.64 -9.71 -2.73
N PHE A 15 5.49 -10.36 -3.87
CA PHE A 15 6.43 -11.36 -4.35
C PHE A 15 6.72 -11.14 -5.83
N LEU A 16 7.94 -11.50 -6.19
CA LEU A 16 8.36 -11.76 -7.56
C LEU A 16 8.50 -13.27 -7.73
N VAL A 17 7.86 -13.83 -8.75
CA VAL A 17 7.98 -15.25 -9.12
C VAL A 17 8.51 -15.38 -10.54
N LYS A 18 8.89 -16.61 -10.93
CA LYS A 18 9.51 -16.91 -12.22
C LYS A 18 8.77 -16.27 -13.40
N GLY A 19 9.53 -15.61 -14.27
CA GLY A 19 9.01 -14.92 -15.45
C GLY A 19 8.45 -13.53 -15.14
N ASP A 20 9.07 -12.82 -14.19
CA ASP A 20 8.74 -11.44 -13.79
C ASP A 20 7.27 -11.24 -13.39
N LYS A 21 6.69 -12.32 -12.84
CA LYS A 21 5.31 -12.37 -12.37
C LYS A 21 5.24 -11.78 -10.97
N THR A 22 4.33 -10.84 -10.74
CA THR A 22 4.19 -10.18 -9.45
C THR A 22 2.86 -10.47 -8.79
N PHE A 23 2.81 -10.31 -7.48
CA PHE A 23 1.63 -10.61 -6.68
C PHE A 23 1.60 -9.71 -5.45
N PHE A 24 0.44 -9.14 -5.14
CA PHE A 24 0.18 -8.45 -3.88
C PHE A 24 -0.83 -9.18 -3.03
N MET A 25 -0.53 -9.25 -1.74
CA MET A 25 -1.47 -9.68 -0.72
C MET A 25 -1.68 -8.57 0.30
N PHE A 26 -2.94 -8.24 0.55
CA PHE A 26 -3.36 -7.34 1.62
C PHE A 26 -4.25 -8.10 2.59
N ALA A 27 -3.72 -8.40 3.78
CA ALA A 27 -4.43 -9.16 4.80
C ALA A 27 -4.78 -8.27 6.00
N PRO A 28 -5.94 -8.44 6.64
CA PRO A 28 -6.26 -7.70 7.86
C PRO A 28 -5.21 -7.99 8.93
N GLN A 29 -4.69 -6.92 9.54
CA GLN A 29 -3.72 -7.04 10.62
C GLN A 29 -4.48 -7.11 11.96
N MET A 30 -4.41 -8.28 12.61
CA MET A 30 -5.09 -8.54 13.89
C MET A 30 -4.16 -8.37 15.11
N SER A 31 -2.90 -7.99 14.88
CA SER A 31 -1.94 -7.77 15.96
C SER A 31 -2.25 -6.47 16.72
N HIS A 32 -2.13 -6.51 18.05
CA HIS A 32 -2.21 -5.34 18.89
C HIS A 32 -0.92 -4.52 18.78
N SER A 33 -1.03 -3.23 18.43
CA SER A 33 0.08 -2.30 18.43
C SER A 33 -0.05 -1.37 19.64
N VAL A 34 0.79 -1.56 20.65
CA VAL A 34 0.90 -0.62 21.77
C VAL A 34 1.89 0.47 21.38
N MET A 35 1.44 1.73 21.40
CA MET A 35 2.26 2.90 21.12
C MET A 35 2.09 3.93 22.24
N LYS A 36 3.19 4.60 22.62
CA LYS A 36 3.18 5.60 23.70
C LYS A 36 2.24 6.77 23.42
N MET A 37 2.14 7.16 22.15
CA MET A 37 1.20 8.17 21.67
C MET A 37 0.44 7.60 20.48
N GLY A 38 -0.87 7.82 20.44
CA GLY A 38 -1.67 7.51 19.27
C GLY A 38 -1.26 8.35 18.06
N ARG A 39 -1.53 7.85 16.85
CA ARG A 39 -1.37 8.64 15.62
C ARG A 39 -2.30 9.86 15.67
N LYS A 40 -1.81 10.99 15.16
CA LYS A 40 -2.64 12.18 14.98
C LYS A 40 -3.61 11.96 13.83
N CYS A 41 -4.71 12.69 13.83
CA CYS A 41 -5.70 12.59 12.76
C CYS A 41 -5.07 12.91 11.38
N GLU A 42 -4.20 13.92 11.33
CA GLU A 42 -3.46 14.35 10.13
C GLU A 42 -2.45 13.33 9.60
N ASP A 43 -2.03 12.35 10.41
CA ASP A 43 -1.13 11.28 9.95
C ASP A 43 -1.84 10.29 9.02
N CYS A 44 -3.18 10.23 9.12
CA CYS A 44 -4.04 9.35 8.34
C CYS A 44 -4.89 10.12 7.33
N HIS A 45 -5.38 11.31 7.71
CA HIS A 45 -6.39 12.06 6.98
C HIS A 45 -5.81 13.24 6.21
N GLY A 46 -6.23 13.40 4.96
CA GLY A 46 -5.85 14.51 4.09
C GLY A 46 -4.39 14.51 3.65
N THR A 47 -3.71 13.36 3.74
CA THR A 47 -2.31 13.19 3.33
C THR A 47 -2.18 13.18 1.80
N GLU A 48 -0.97 13.43 1.30
CA GLU A 48 -0.69 13.37 -0.13
C GLU A 48 -0.93 11.95 -0.68
N THR A 49 -0.65 10.90 0.10
CA THR A 49 -0.93 9.53 -0.29
C THR A 49 -2.40 9.30 -0.61
N MET A 50 -3.33 9.87 0.17
CA MET A 50 -4.78 9.74 -0.13
C MET A 50 -5.13 10.37 -1.47
N ARG A 51 -4.53 11.53 -1.80
CA ARG A 51 -4.75 12.22 -3.07
C ARG A 51 -4.17 11.45 -4.26
N GLN A 52 -2.98 10.87 -4.11
CA GLN A 52 -2.37 10.02 -5.14
C GLN A 52 -3.23 8.79 -5.42
N VAL A 53 -3.70 8.13 -4.36
CA VAL A 53 -4.59 6.99 -4.47
C VAL A 53 -5.92 7.36 -5.14
N GLN A 54 -6.52 8.51 -4.81
CA GLN A 54 -7.72 9.00 -5.51
C GLN A 54 -7.49 9.23 -7.01
N LYS A 55 -6.25 9.55 -7.43
CA LYS A 55 -5.86 9.70 -8.84
C LYS A 55 -5.62 8.35 -9.55
N GLY A 56 -5.57 7.24 -8.81
CA GLY A 56 -5.46 5.90 -9.39
C GLY A 56 -4.05 5.31 -9.38
N ASN A 57 -3.04 5.98 -8.83
CA ASN A 57 -1.66 5.46 -8.83
C ASN A 57 -0.87 5.89 -7.59
N VAL A 58 -0.05 4.98 -7.05
CA VAL A 58 0.84 5.27 -5.92
C VAL A 58 2.12 4.46 -6.00
N SER A 59 3.27 5.12 -5.87
CA SER A 59 4.57 4.44 -5.81
C SER A 59 4.87 4.01 -4.38
N LEU A 60 4.86 2.71 -4.12
CA LEU A 60 5.18 2.12 -2.83
C LEU A 60 6.69 2.03 -2.61
N THR A 61 7.45 1.70 -3.67
CA THR A 61 8.92 1.67 -3.64
C THR A 61 9.51 2.25 -4.92
N TRP A 62 10.69 2.85 -4.81
CA TRP A 62 11.49 3.38 -5.93
C TRP A 62 12.99 3.18 -5.67
N LEU A 63 13.81 3.39 -6.69
CA LEU A 63 15.27 3.38 -6.55
C LEU A 63 15.79 4.80 -6.42
N GLU A 64 16.67 5.01 -5.45
CA GLU A 64 17.40 6.25 -5.23
C GLU A 64 18.84 5.87 -4.91
N GLU A 65 19.79 6.34 -5.73
CA GLU A 65 21.22 6.01 -5.59
C GLU A 65 21.51 4.49 -5.48
N GLY A 66 20.73 3.67 -6.19
CA GLY A 66 20.85 2.20 -6.16
C GLY A 66 20.24 1.53 -4.93
N LYS A 67 19.63 2.28 -4.01
CA LYS A 67 18.93 1.77 -2.83
C LYS A 67 17.42 1.78 -3.04
N VAL A 68 16.74 0.77 -2.49
CA VAL A 68 15.27 0.73 -2.50
C VAL A 68 14.76 1.64 -1.39
N MET A 69 14.00 2.65 -1.79
CA MET A 69 13.27 3.54 -0.92
C MET A 69 11.81 3.13 -0.87
N ASN A 70 11.09 3.56 0.16
CA ASN A 70 9.70 3.21 0.35
C ASN A 70 8.85 4.39 0.82
N LEU A 71 7.60 4.43 0.36
CA LEU A 71 6.58 5.36 0.81
C LEU A 71 6.38 5.21 2.31
N LYS A 72 6.29 6.35 3.02
CA LYS A 72 6.04 6.43 4.46
C LYS A 72 4.62 6.90 4.71
N GLY A 73 4.09 6.58 5.89
CA GLY A 73 2.75 6.98 6.32
C GLY A 73 1.68 5.94 5.98
N VAL A 74 0.42 6.36 6.04
CA VAL A 74 -0.74 5.49 5.79
C VAL A 74 -0.97 5.33 4.30
N ILE A 75 -1.09 4.08 3.87
CA ILE A 75 -1.35 3.69 2.48
C ILE A 75 -2.72 3.01 2.45
N PRO A 76 -3.75 3.63 1.87
CA PRO A 76 -5.07 3.02 1.78
C PRO A 76 -5.04 1.86 0.78
N VAL A 77 -5.77 0.79 1.10
CA VAL A 77 -5.97 -0.37 0.21
C VAL A 77 -7.32 -0.19 -0.46
N VAL A 78 -7.34 0.12 -1.75
CA VAL A 78 -8.53 0.42 -2.55
C VAL A 78 -8.47 -0.35 -3.87
N ASP A 79 -9.62 -0.48 -4.53
CA ASP A 79 -9.70 -1.12 -5.83
C ASP A 79 -9.35 -0.12 -6.95
N GLY A 80 -8.85 -0.63 -8.08
CA GLY A 80 -8.53 0.18 -9.27
C GLY A 80 -7.30 1.09 -9.16
N VAL A 81 -6.51 1.00 -8.08
CA VAL A 81 -5.26 1.75 -7.93
C VAL A 81 -4.07 0.91 -8.35
N ASP A 82 -3.19 1.52 -9.17
CA ASP A 82 -1.90 0.96 -9.52
C ASP A 82 -0.88 1.20 -8.40
N TYR A 83 -0.64 0.15 -7.61
CA TYR A 83 0.36 0.12 -6.55
C TYR A 83 1.73 -0.26 -7.12
N GLN A 84 2.56 0.73 -7.40
CA GLN A 84 3.82 0.52 -8.11
C GLN A 84 4.95 0.17 -7.15
N CYS A 85 5.71 -0.88 -7.46
CA CYS A 85 6.93 -1.26 -6.76
C CYS A 85 8.08 -1.44 -7.75
N VAL A 86 9.29 -1.12 -7.31
CA VAL A 86 10.51 -1.65 -7.92
C VAL A 86 10.68 -3.09 -7.45
N TYR A 87 10.82 -4.00 -8.42
CA TYR A 87 11.20 -5.38 -8.19
C TYR A 87 12.64 -5.60 -8.65
N GLN A 88 13.34 -6.45 -7.92
CA GLN A 88 14.71 -6.83 -8.23
C GLN A 88 14.80 -8.35 -8.24
N ASP A 89 15.62 -8.87 -9.15
CA ASP A 89 16.00 -10.28 -9.17
C ASP A 89 17.46 -10.41 -8.76
N PHE A 90 17.80 -11.51 -8.07
CA PHE A 90 19.16 -11.77 -7.64
C PHE A 90 19.84 -12.70 -8.64
N LYS A 91 20.72 -12.13 -9.48
CA LYS A 91 21.46 -12.85 -10.52
C LYS A 91 22.94 -12.64 -10.32
N GLU A 92 23.71 -13.74 -10.39
CA GLU A 92 25.18 -13.70 -10.34
C GLU A 92 25.74 -12.88 -9.17
N GLY A 93 25.11 -13.00 -7.99
CA GLY A 93 25.54 -12.29 -6.78
C GLY A 93 25.11 -10.83 -6.69
N LYS A 94 24.27 -10.33 -7.60
CA LYS A 94 23.83 -8.92 -7.66
C LYS A 94 22.31 -8.80 -7.76
N TRP A 95 21.77 -7.77 -7.12
CA TRP A 95 20.37 -7.37 -7.29
C TRP A 95 20.23 -6.53 -8.55
N ILE A 96 19.43 -7.00 -9.50
CA ILE A 96 19.19 -6.35 -10.79
C ILE A 96 17.73 -5.91 -10.88
N PRO A 97 17.44 -4.62 -11.09
CA PRO A 97 16.07 -4.14 -11.27
C PRO A 97 15.40 -4.73 -12.51
N ILE A 98 14.11 -5.04 -12.39
CA ILE A 98 13.29 -5.54 -13.49
C ILE A 98 12.68 -4.38 -14.25
N LYS A 99 12.98 -4.30 -15.56
CA LYS A 99 12.38 -3.32 -16.46
C LYS A 99 11.04 -3.89 -16.95
N ASN A 100 9.94 -3.45 -16.35
CA ASN A 100 8.55 -3.86 -16.66
C ASN A 100 8.12 -5.20 -16.04
N PRO A 101 8.05 -5.29 -14.70
CA PRO A 101 7.36 -6.40 -14.05
C PRO A 101 5.92 -6.47 -14.54
N SER A 102 5.36 -7.68 -14.64
CA SER A 102 3.93 -7.83 -14.94
C SER A 102 3.07 -7.16 -13.86
N LYS A 103 1.84 -6.76 -14.23
CA LYS A 103 0.88 -6.22 -13.27
C LYS A 103 0.57 -7.27 -12.19
N PRO A 104 0.57 -6.88 -10.92
CA PRO A 104 0.36 -7.81 -9.82
C PRO A 104 -1.07 -8.32 -9.81
N ILE A 105 -1.23 -9.61 -9.49
CA ILE A 105 -2.51 -10.15 -9.05
C ILE A 105 -2.73 -9.72 -7.60
N TYR A 106 -3.91 -9.20 -7.30
CA TYR A 106 -4.29 -8.78 -5.94
C TYR A 106 -5.06 -9.88 -5.22
N HIS A 107 -4.63 -10.17 -3.99
CA HIS A 107 -5.30 -11.12 -3.10
C HIS A 107 -5.64 -10.47 -1.76
N TYR A 108 -6.89 -10.65 -1.33
CA TYR A 108 -7.43 -10.14 -0.08
C TYR A 108 -7.94 -11.30 0.79
N PRO A 109 -7.06 -11.97 1.57
CA PRO A 109 -7.47 -13.10 2.39
C PRO A 109 -8.32 -12.67 3.61
N ALA A 110 -8.86 -13.68 4.30
CA ALA A 110 -9.56 -13.53 5.58
C ALA A 110 -10.73 -12.52 5.54
N PHE A 111 -11.54 -12.54 4.48
CA PHE A 111 -12.68 -11.62 4.27
C PHE A 111 -12.31 -10.13 4.19
N GLY A 112 -11.02 -9.84 4.02
CA GLY A 112 -10.54 -8.52 3.72
C GLY A 112 -11.07 -8.01 2.38
N LYS A 113 -11.39 -6.72 2.31
CA LYS A 113 -11.84 -6.06 1.08
C LYS A 113 -11.08 -4.73 0.87
N PRO A 114 -10.97 -4.27 -0.38
CA PRO A 114 -10.60 -2.89 -0.64
C PRO A 114 -11.55 -1.90 0.06
N LEU A 115 -11.04 -0.74 0.42
CA LEU A 115 -11.84 0.38 0.90
C LEU A 115 -12.83 0.81 -0.18
N THR A 116 -14.03 1.16 0.27
CA THR A 116 -15.04 1.77 -0.59
C THR A 116 -14.61 3.19 -0.97
N LYS A 117 -15.19 3.72 -2.05
CA LYS A 117 -14.98 5.12 -2.45
C LYS A 117 -15.31 6.09 -1.32
N GLU A 118 -16.44 5.89 -0.63
CA GLU A 118 -16.84 6.73 0.51
C GLU A 118 -15.81 6.70 1.65
N GLN A 119 -15.24 5.53 1.98
CA GLN A 119 -14.19 5.42 2.99
C GLN A 119 -12.90 6.13 2.57
N LEU A 120 -12.52 6.04 1.28
CA LEU A 120 -11.37 6.75 0.75
C LEU A 120 -11.60 8.28 0.78
N ASP A 121 -12.77 8.75 0.37
CA ASP A 121 -13.10 10.16 0.34
C ASP A 121 -13.06 10.77 1.75
N LYS A 122 -13.61 10.07 2.76
CA LYS A 122 -13.49 10.47 4.18
C LYS A 122 -12.04 10.51 4.68
N LEU A 123 -11.17 9.62 4.19
CA LEU A 123 -9.74 9.66 4.50
C LEU A 123 -9.02 10.80 3.78
N ALA A 124 -9.45 11.19 2.58
CA ALA A 124 -8.86 12.28 1.83
C ALA A 124 -9.22 13.67 2.38
N GLU A 125 -10.28 13.78 3.17
CA GLU A 125 -10.62 15.00 3.90
C GLU A 125 -9.66 15.26 5.06
N ARG A 126 -9.36 16.53 5.33
CA ARG A 126 -8.63 16.91 6.56
C ARG A 126 -9.57 16.81 7.76
N MET A 127 -9.12 16.13 8.81
CA MET A 127 -9.84 16.08 10.08
C MET A 127 -9.74 17.40 10.82
N GLY A 128 -10.84 17.82 11.45
CA GLY A 128 -10.86 19.02 12.30
C GLY A 128 -11.06 20.34 11.55
N ARG A 129 -11.76 20.35 10.40
CA ARG A 129 -12.34 21.59 9.89
C ARG A 129 -13.24 22.20 10.98
N LYS A 130 -12.86 23.38 11.47
CA LYS A 130 -13.82 24.37 11.95
C LYS A 130 -14.49 25.00 10.74
#